data_AF-A0ABD1GRG1-F1
#
_entry.id   AF-A0ABD1GRG1-F1
#
_cell.length_a   1.000
_cell.length_b   1.000
_cell.length_c   1.000
_cell.angle_alpha   90.00
_cell.angle_beta   90.00
_cell.angle_gamma   90.00
#
_symmetry.space_group_name_H-M   'P 1'
#
loop_
_entity.id
_entity.type
_entity.pdbx_description
1 polymer ?
#
loop_
_entity_poly.entity_id
_entity_poly.type
_entity_poly.pdbx_seq_one_letter_code
_entity_poly.pdbx_strand_id
1 'polypeptide(L)'
;MKQREHHEIPCGLNIEVDTISNLPGHIVDKILSHLPLRDAVRTSILSSKWRYRWIVLPYLVFDNHSVLVSTQDQTLTKNKLVSIVDHVLLLHNGPIHKFKLSHKDLQGVSDIDRWILYLSRGSVKDFILEIWKGHRYKLPSSIYSCQKLVHLELFNCLLKPPPHFNGFKSLKSLDLQHITMDQLAFEYMISSCPLLERLTLMNFDGFALLNINAPNLLFFDVGGVFEDVSFQDTLHLAVVSIGLYVNSGIERNLAFGSTGNLIKFFACLPHIQRLEVQSFFLKYLAAGIIPGKLPTACLELSFLSIRINFNDMEENLAALCLLRSSPNLQELELLARPEEQVTARMASNASDIFQNFPFNQLRLIKIVGISGIRQELSFINFLLANTPVLERMTVKPSSVDSGWDLVKELLRFRRASMFAEIIYLDP
;
A
#
# COMPACT_ATOMS: atom_id res chain seq x y z
N MET A 1 69.58 -14.80 63.66
CA MET A 1 69.41 -13.46 63.07
C MET A 1 69.28 -13.63 61.55
N LYS A 2 68.04 -13.58 61.04
CA LYS A 2 67.57 -13.14 59.70
C LYS A 2 66.23 -13.84 59.40
N GLN A 3 65.27 -12.99 59.05
CA GLN A 3 63.82 -13.15 59.13
C GLN A 3 63.26 -14.04 58.00
N ARG A 4 62.14 -14.70 58.29
CA ARG A 4 61.20 -15.23 57.30
C ARG A 4 60.46 -14.06 56.67
N GLU A 5 60.60 -13.87 55.36
CA GLU A 5 59.70 -13.00 54.60
C GLU A 5 58.48 -13.81 54.16
N HIS A 6 57.32 -13.45 54.68
CA HIS A 6 56.03 -13.79 54.10
C HIS A 6 55.82 -12.88 52.88
N HIS A 7 55.85 -13.46 51.68
CA HIS A 7 55.29 -12.81 50.50
C HIS A 7 53.77 -12.93 50.57
N GLU A 8 53.11 -11.89 51.08
CA GLU A 8 51.70 -11.65 50.82
C GLU A 8 51.54 -11.24 49.36
N ILE A 9 50.89 -12.10 48.58
CA ILE A 9 50.38 -11.75 47.25
C ILE A 9 49.10 -10.94 47.47
N PRO A 10 48.99 -9.69 46.99
CA PRO A 10 47.73 -8.96 47.06
C PRO A 10 46.77 -9.57 46.04
N CYS A 11 45.83 -10.39 46.50
CA CYS A 11 44.64 -10.79 45.72
C CYS A 11 43.68 -9.60 45.61
N GLY A 12 44.05 -8.59 44.84
CA GLY A 12 43.14 -7.58 44.31
C GLY A 12 42.43 -8.14 43.09
N LEU A 13 41.46 -9.05 43.30
CA LEU A 13 40.48 -9.38 42.27
C LEU A 13 39.63 -8.13 42.04
N ASN A 14 39.94 -7.35 41.00
CA ASN A 14 38.97 -6.45 40.39
C ASN A 14 37.84 -7.33 39.87
N ILE A 15 36.80 -7.51 40.70
CA ILE A 15 35.53 -8.10 40.28
C ILE A 15 34.96 -7.11 39.26
N GLU A 16 35.16 -7.37 37.97
CA GLU A 16 34.41 -6.69 36.91
C GLU A 16 32.93 -6.88 37.25
N VAL A 17 32.31 -5.78 37.70
CA VAL A 17 30.90 -5.78 38.07
C VAL A 17 30.14 -6.09 36.79
N ASP A 18 29.47 -7.26 36.76
CA ASP A 18 28.63 -7.68 35.64
C ASP A 18 27.46 -6.70 35.48
N THR A 19 27.71 -5.66 34.71
CA THR A 19 26.79 -4.54 34.49
C THR A 19 25.55 -4.98 33.75
N ILE A 20 25.67 -5.94 32.82
CA ILE A 20 24.57 -6.44 32.00
C ILE A 20 23.63 -7.34 32.83
N SER A 21 24.15 -8.21 33.69
CA SER A 21 23.31 -9.02 34.58
C SER A 21 22.72 -8.24 35.75
N ASN A 22 23.21 -7.04 36.03
CA ASN A 22 22.69 -6.18 37.10
C ASN A 22 21.66 -5.16 36.62
N LEU A 23 21.29 -5.16 35.33
CA LEU A 23 20.22 -4.31 34.82
C LEU A 23 18.86 -4.66 35.46
N PRO A 24 18.04 -3.65 35.83
CA PRO A 24 16.67 -3.87 36.29
C PRO A 24 15.82 -4.55 35.21
N GLY A 25 14.86 -5.39 35.63
CA GLY A 25 14.01 -6.15 34.70
C GLY A 25 13.32 -5.30 33.63
N HIS A 26 12.77 -4.15 34.01
CA HIS A 26 12.10 -3.25 33.06
C HIS A 26 13.04 -2.67 31.99
N ILE A 27 14.33 -2.51 32.29
CA ILE A 27 15.34 -2.07 31.31
C ILE A 27 15.66 -3.21 30.36
N VAL A 28 15.82 -4.43 30.88
CA VAL A 28 16.01 -5.63 30.06
C VAL A 28 14.84 -5.83 29.11
N ASP A 29 13.61 -5.74 29.61
CA ASP A 29 12.40 -5.90 28.81
C ASP A 29 12.34 -4.85 27.67
N LYS A 30 12.73 -3.59 27.97
CA LYS A 30 12.83 -2.53 26.97
C LYS A 30 13.91 -2.82 25.93
N ILE A 31 15.10 -3.27 26.34
CA ILE A 31 16.17 -3.66 25.41
C ILE A 31 15.66 -4.76 24.47
N LEU A 32 15.10 -5.84 25.03
CA LEU A 32 14.59 -6.96 24.26
C LEU A 32 13.46 -6.57 23.31
N SER A 33 12.59 -5.63 23.70
CA SER A 33 11.51 -5.14 22.82
C SER A 33 12.00 -4.42 21.56
N HIS A 34 13.27 -3.98 21.53
CA HIS A 34 13.90 -3.35 20.38
C HIS A 34 14.75 -4.31 19.55
N LEU A 35 14.91 -5.57 19.98
CA LEU A 35 15.68 -6.56 19.25
C LEU A 35 14.77 -7.41 18.34
N PRO A 36 15.26 -7.86 17.17
CA PRO A 36 14.63 -8.93 16.43
C PRO A 36 14.44 -10.16 17.34
N LEU A 37 13.35 -10.91 17.14
CA LEU A 37 12.99 -12.06 18.00
C LEU A 37 14.16 -13.03 18.16
N ARG A 38 14.86 -13.33 17.07
CA ARG A 38 16.05 -14.21 17.09
C ARG A 38 17.13 -13.67 18.04
N ASP A 39 17.45 -12.39 17.99
CA ASP A 39 18.49 -11.80 18.82
C ASP A 39 18.03 -11.68 20.27
N ALA A 40 16.75 -11.38 20.51
CA ALA A 40 16.15 -11.44 21.84
C ALA A 40 16.29 -12.84 22.46
N VAL A 41 16.01 -13.91 21.70
CA VAL A 41 16.22 -15.29 22.14
C VAL A 41 17.71 -15.56 22.38
N ARG A 42 18.64 -15.06 21.54
CA ARG A 42 20.09 -15.23 21.72
C ARG A 42 20.61 -14.63 23.02
N THR A 43 20.00 -13.57 23.53
CA THR A 43 20.38 -13.00 24.84
C THR A 43 20.24 -13.99 26.01
N SER A 44 19.51 -15.10 25.81
CA SER A 44 19.32 -16.14 26.83
C SER A 44 20.62 -16.80 27.32
N ILE A 45 21.71 -16.69 26.56
CA ILE A 45 23.02 -17.25 26.93
C ILE A 45 23.87 -16.28 27.76
N LEU A 46 23.45 -15.01 27.90
CA LEU A 46 24.23 -13.99 28.59
C LEU A 46 24.34 -14.27 30.09
N SER A 47 23.21 -14.59 30.75
CA SER A 47 23.20 -15.06 32.13
C SER A 47 21.86 -15.70 32.51
N SER A 48 21.79 -16.32 33.70
CA SER A 48 20.57 -16.92 34.24
C SER A 48 19.39 -15.93 34.33
N LYS A 49 19.67 -14.63 34.53
CA LYS A 49 18.65 -13.58 34.60
C LYS A 49 18.04 -13.22 33.23
N TRP A 50 18.77 -13.46 32.14
CA TRP A 50 18.33 -13.18 30.77
C TRP A 50 17.66 -14.38 30.11
N ARG A 51 18.01 -15.61 30.56
CA ARG A 51 17.60 -16.90 29.98
C ARG A 51 16.13 -17.02 29.57
N TYR A 52 15.23 -16.47 30.37
CA TYR A 52 13.78 -16.61 30.20
C TYR A 52 13.06 -15.27 29.98
N ARG A 53 13.78 -14.17 29.71
CA ARG A 53 13.16 -12.85 29.56
C ARG A 53 12.40 -12.69 28.25
N TRP A 54 12.87 -13.33 27.18
CA TRP A 54 12.22 -13.24 25.87
C TRP A 54 10.84 -13.94 25.84
N ILE A 55 10.57 -14.90 26.73
CA ILE A 55 9.34 -15.72 26.67
C ILE A 55 8.07 -14.93 26.96
N VAL A 56 8.17 -13.71 27.47
CA VAL A 56 7.02 -12.82 27.75
C VAL A 56 6.88 -11.70 26.72
N LEU A 57 7.72 -11.67 25.68
CA LEU A 57 7.70 -10.61 24.67
C LEU A 57 6.40 -10.64 23.85
N PRO A 58 5.68 -9.52 23.75
CA PRO A 58 4.37 -9.52 23.10
C PRO A 58 4.42 -9.47 21.57
N TYR A 59 5.61 -9.35 20.98
CA TYR A 59 5.83 -9.22 19.54
C TYR A 59 6.63 -10.42 19.04
N LEU A 60 5.95 -11.35 18.37
CA LEU A 60 6.58 -12.52 17.76
C LEU A 60 6.64 -12.32 16.25
N VAL A 61 7.82 -11.97 15.75
CA VAL A 61 8.08 -11.72 14.33
C VAL A 61 9.01 -12.80 13.80
N PHE A 62 8.48 -13.63 12.90
CA PHE A 62 9.19 -14.68 12.18
C PHE A 62 9.35 -14.24 10.72
N ASP A 63 10.50 -13.65 10.43
CA ASP A 63 10.86 -13.11 9.13
C ASP A 63 12.05 -13.84 8.48
N ASN A 64 12.53 -13.34 7.33
CA ASN A 64 13.74 -13.86 6.67
C ASN A 64 15.01 -13.80 7.54
N HIS A 65 15.06 -12.95 8.58
CA HIS A 65 16.18 -12.85 9.50
C HIS A 65 16.09 -13.89 10.64
N SER A 66 14.90 -14.46 10.84
CA SER A 66 14.61 -15.42 11.90
C SER A 66 15.18 -16.81 11.59
N VAL A 67 15.33 -17.18 10.31
CA VAL A 67 15.95 -18.43 9.88
C VAL A 67 17.03 -18.14 8.83
N LEU A 68 18.29 -18.04 9.25
CA LEU A 68 19.40 -18.00 8.29
C LEU A 68 19.68 -19.41 7.78
N VAL A 69 19.27 -19.69 6.54
CA VAL A 69 19.61 -20.94 5.87
C VAL A 69 20.54 -20.66 4.70
N SER A 70 21.73 -21.25 4.73
CA SER A 70 22.73 -21.21 3.65
C SER A 70 22.57 -22.35 2.63
N THR A 71 21.54 -23.19 2.78
CA THR A 71 21.33 -24.38 1.94
C THR A 71 20.26 -24.16 0.89
N GLN A 72 20.46 -24.71 -0.31
CA GLN A 72 19.47 -24.70 -1.39
C GLN A 72 18.28 -25.66 -1.15
N ASP A 73 18.33 -26.50 -0.11
CA ASP A 73 17.26 -27.44 0.21
C ASP A 73 16.08 -26.75 0.91
N GLN A 74 14.97 -26.66 0.18
CA GLN A 74 13.72 -26.04 0.64
C GLN A 74 13.04 -26.84 1.77
N THR A 75 13.20 -28.17 1.79
CA THR A 75 12.56 -29.03 2.80
C THR A 75 13.20 -28.83 4.17
N LEU A 76 14.53 -28.73 4.22
CA LEU A 76 15.29 -28.42 5.43
C LEU A 76 14.94 -27.02 5.97
N THR A 77 14.85 -26.01 5.10
CA THR A 77 14.46 -24.65 5.51
C THR A 77 13.07 -24.63 6.12
N LYS A 78 12.10 -25.30 5.47
CA LYS A 78 10.74 -25.44 5.97
C LYS A 78 10.70 -26.10 7.36
N ASN A 79 11.37 -27.25 7.52
CA ASN A 79 11.36 -27.99 8.78
C ASN A 79 12.01 -27.20 9.92
N LYS A 80 13.08 -26.45 9.63
CA LYS A 80 13.72 -25.54 10.60
C LYS A 80 12.77 -24.42 11.03
N LEU A 81 12.09 -23.78 10.08
CA LEU A 81 11.14 -22.71 10.38
C LEU A 81 10.01 -23.24 11.28
N VAL A 82 9.39 -24.37 10.91
CA VAL A 82 8.34 -25.01 11.72
C VAL A 82 8.85 -25.31 13.13
N SER A 83 10.03 -25.92 13.26
CA SER A 83 10.63 -26.24 14.55
C SER A 83 10.89 -24.99 15.41
N ILE A 84 11.35 -23.89 14.81
CA ILE A 84 11.60 -22.63 15.52
C ILE A 84 10.29 -22.02 16.01
N VAL A 85 9.27 -21.95 15.15
CA VAL A 85 7.96 -21.39 15.51
C VAL A 85 7.30 -22.23 16.60
N ASP A 86 7.27 -23.56 16.45
CA ASP A 86 6.74 -24.46 17.48
C ASP A 86 7.47 -24.29 18.80
N HIS A 87 8.81 -24.22 18.80
CA HIS A 87 9.60 -24.06 20.02
C HIS A 87 9.33 -22.71 20.71
N VAL A 88 9.26 -21.63 19.94
CA VAL A 88 8.95 -20.29 20.47
C VAL A 88 7.54 -20.27 21.06
N LEU A 89 6.53 -20.75 20.33
CA LEU A 89 5.14 -20.77 20.80
C LEU A 89 4.94 -21.69 22.02
N LEU A 90 5.68 -22.81 22.09
CA LEU A 90 5.63 -23.73 23.23
C LEU A 90 6.19 -23.10 24.51
N LEU A 91 7.27 -22.33 24.40
CA LEU A 91 7.92 -21.69 25.55
C LEU A 91 7.29 -20.34 25.92
N HIS A 92 6.58 -19.70 24.99
CA HIS A 92 6.00 -18.39 25.20
C HIS A 92 4.97 -18.43 26.35
N ASN A 93 5.15 -17.54 27.32
CA ASN A 93 4.33 -17.45 28.53
C ASN A 93 3.88 -16.01 28.79
N GLY A 94 3.39 -15.34 27.73
CA GLY A 94 2.89 -13.97 27.78
C GLY A 94 1.73 -13.73 26.79
N PRO A 95 1.19 -12.51 26.77
CA PRO A 95 0.22 -12.12 25.75
C PRO A 95 0.93 -11.88 24.41
N ILE A 96 0.49 -12.55 23.35
CA ILE A 96 0.94 -12.26 21.98
C ILE A 96 0.05 -11.16 21.41
N HIS A 97 0.59 -9.94 21.30
CA HIS A 97 -0.12 -8.81 20.69
C HIS A 97 0.13 -8.73 19.19
N LYS A 98 1.36 -9.01 18.74
CA LYS A 98 1.72 -9.07 17.33
C LYS A 98 2.27 -10.44 16.98
N PHE A 99 1.74 -11.03 15.93
CA PHE A 99 2.28 -12.22 15.32
C PHE A 99 2.49 -11.96 13.84
N LYS A 100 3.75 -12.00 13.38
CA LYS A 100 4.11 -11.92 11.97
C LYS A 100 4.80 -13.20 11.56
N LEU A 101 4.31 -13.83 10.49
CA LEU A 101 4.95 -14.96 9.86
C LEU A 101 5.11 -14.65 8.36
N SER A 102 6.34 -14.32 7.96
CA SER A 102 6.69 -13.95 6.58
C SER A 102 8.10 -14.44 6.26
N HIS A 103 8.21 -15.57 5.58
CA HIS A 103 9.51 -16.07 5.13
C HIS A 103 9.43 -16.36 3.64
N LYS A 104 10.45 -15.97 2.88
CA LYS A 104 10.49 -16.11 1.40
C LYS A 104 10.30 -17.55 0.91
N ASP A 105 10.63 -18.51 1.77
CA ASP A 105 10.47 -19.95 1.52
C ASP A 105 9.22 -20.55 2.19
N LEU A 106 8.37 -19.75 2.82
CA LEU A 106 7.15 -20.22 3.47
C LEU A 106 6.10 -20.59 2.42
N GLN A 107 5.56 -21.80 2.59
CA GLN A 107 4.40 -22.30 1.86
C GLN A 107 3.28 -22.62 2.86
N GLY A 108 2.04 -22.71 2.38
CA GLY A 108 0.92 -23.15 3.21
C GLY A 108 1.13 -24.57 3.74
N VAL A 109 1.21 -24.72 5.07
CA VAL A 109 1.42 -26.01 5.76
C VAL A 109 0.45 -26.14 6.92
N SER A 110 0.11 -27.37 7.28
CA SER A 110 -0.84 -27.67 8.38
C SER A 110 -0.39 -27.16 9.75
N ASP A 111 0.91 -26.90 9.94
CA ASP A 111 1.43 -26.32 11.18
C ASP A 111 0.90 -24.89 11.40
N ILE A 112 0.69 -24.14 10.31
CA ILE A 112 0.12 -22.79 10.37
C ILE A 112 -1.31 -22.85 10.94
N ASP A 113 -2.10 -23.87 10.60
CA ASP A 113 -3.45 -24.07 11.14
C ASP A 113 -3.41 -24.19 12.68
N ARG A 114 -2.44 -24.96 13.19
CA ARG A 114 -2.25 -25.15 14.64
C ARG A 114 -1.86 -23.84 15.31
N TRP A 115 -0.94 -23.07 14.70
CA TRP A 115 -0.51 -21.78 15.23
C TRP A 115 -1.65 -20.77 15.24
N ILE A 116 -2.41 -20.65 14.15
CA ILE A 116 -3.56 -19.74 14.09
C ILE A 116 -4.63 -20.13 15.12
N LEU A 117 -4.90 -21.42 15.30
CA LEU A 117 -5.82 -21.90 16.33
C LEU A 117 -5.34 -21.57 17.76
N TYR A 118 -4.04 -21.65 18.02
CA TYR A 118 -3.47 -21.24 19.30
C TYR A 118 -3.63 -19.72 19.51
N LEU A 119 -3.25 -18.93 18.49
CA LEU A 119 -3.32 -17.47 18.52
C LEU A 119 -4.75 -16.94 18.67
N SER A 120 -5.73 -17.61 18.06
CA SER A 120 -7.14 -17.19 18.12
C SER A 120 -7.77 -17.26 19.51
N ARG A 121 -7.16 -18.01 20.43
CA ARG A 121 -7.56 -18.08 21.85
C ARG A 121 -6.94 -16.97 22.70
N GLY A 122 -5.99 -16.23 22.12
CA GLY A 122 -5.19 -15.22 22.81
C GLY A 122 -5.73 -13.80 22.65
N SER A 123 -4.79 -12.85 22.64
CA SER A 123 -5.06 -11.41 22.58
C SER A 123 -4.40 -10.72 21.39
N VAL A 124 -4.24 -11.46 20.28
CA VAL A 124 -3.61 -10.94 19.07
C VAL A 124 -4.38 -9.73 18.55
N LYS A 125 -3.64 -8.64 18.35
CA LYS A 125 -4.12 -7.37 17.79
C LYS A 125 -3.58 -7.14 16.39
N ASP A 126 -2.41 -7.67 16.09
CA ASP A 126 -1.68 -7.41 14.86
C ASP A 126 -1.25 -8.76 14.28
N PHE A 127 -1.92 -9.21 13.21
CA PHE A 127 -1.70 -10.52 12.60
C PHE A 127 -1.29 -10.35 11.14
N ILE A 128 -0.10 -10.85 10.82
CA ILE A 128 0.50 -10.75 9.48
C ILE A 128 0.91 -12.15 9.04
N LEU A 129 0.37 -12.61 7.91
CA LEU A 129 0.71 -13.90 7.32
C LEU A 129 1.02 -13.74 5.84
N GLU A 130 2.26 -14.02 5.46
CA GLU A 130 2.72 -13.89 4.08
C GLU A 130 3.23 -15.23 3.52
N ILE A 131 2.44 -15.83 2.64
CA ILE A 131 2.76 -17.13 2.01
C ILE A 131 3.39 -16.90 0.63
N TRP A 132 4.73 -16.91 0.57
CA TRP A 132 5.47 -16.56 -0.66
C TRP A 132 5.57 -17.68 -1.70
N LYS A 133 5.30 -18.94 -1.32
CA LYS A 133 5.41 -20.10 -2.21
C LYS A 133 4.17 -20.99 -2.20
N GLY A 134 3.96 -21.67 -3.32
CA GLY A 134 2.88 -22.64 -3.49
C GLY A 134 1.53 -21.99 -3.81
N HIS A 135 0.47 -22.78 -3.67
CA HIS A 135 -0.91 -22.31 -3.89
C HIS A 135 -1.40 -21.43 -2.74
N ARG A 136 -2.48 -20.68 -3.00
CA ARG A 136 -3.17 -19.88 -1.99
C ARG A 136 -3.50 -20.70 -0.75
N TYR A 137 -3.01 -20.26 0.39
CA TYR A 137 -3.22 -20.95 1.66
C TYR A 137 -4.66 -20.77 2.13
N LYS A 138 -5.37 -21.88 2.35
CA LYS A 138 -6.73 -21.84 2.88
C LYS A 138 -6.68 -21.41 4.34
N LEU A 139 -7.13 -20.19 4.61
CA LEU A 139 -7.10 -19.61 5.94
C LEU A 139 -8.08 -20.38 6.87
N PRO A 140 -7.63 -20.85 8.04
CA PRO A 140 -8.50 -21.60 8.96
C PRO A 140 -9.55 -20.70 9.60
N SER A 141 -10.72 -21.26 9.91
CA SER A 141 -11.86 -20.48 10.43
C SER A 141 -11.61 -19.83 11.79
N SER A 142 -10.64 -20.33 12.55
CA SER A 142 -10.26 -19.82 13.88
C SER A 142 -9.83 -18.35 13.86
N ILE A 143 -9.23 -17.86 12.77
CA ILE A 143 -8.80 -16.46 12.67
C ILE A 143 -9.99 -15.49 12.79
N TYR A 144 -11.15 -15.86 12.25
CA TYR A 144 -12.36 -15.02 12.26
C TYR A 144 -12.97 -14.85 13.66
N SER A 145 -12.49 -15.62 14.64
CA SER A 145 -12.84 -15.46 16.06
C SER A 145 -12.00 -14.39 16.77
N CYS A 146 -10.97 -13.82 16.14
CA CYS A 146 -10.07 -12.84 16.75
C CYS A 146 -10.72 -11.44 16.85
N GLN A 147 -11.60 -11.22 17.81
CA GLN A 147 -12.36 -9.97 17.95
C GLN A 147 -11.53 -8.74 18.37
N LYS A 148 -10.33 -8.97 18.92
CA LYS A 148 -9.38 -7.92 19.34
C LYS A 148 -8.42 -7.49 18.22
N LEU A 149 -8.56 -8.08 17.02
CA LEU A 149 -7.70 -7.79 15.89
C LEU A 149 -7.90 -6.33 15.43
N VAL A 150 -6.80 -5.59 15.36
CA VAL A 150 -6.71 -4.19 14.95
C VAL A 150 -6.08 -4.07 13.56
N HIS A 151 -5.11 -4.92 13.24
CA HIS A 151 -4.47 -5.01 11.94
C HIS A 151 -4.43 -6.46 11.46
N LEU A 152 -4.85 -6.67 10.21
CA LEU A 152 -4.81 -7.96 9.52
C LEU A 152 -4.14 -7.76 8.16
N GLU A 153 -3.01 -8.43 7.94
CA GLU A 153 -2.31 -8.48 6.65
C GLU A 153 -2.20 -9.93 6.20
N LEU A 154 -2.69 -10.20 4.99
CA LEU A 154 -2.69 -11.54 4.40
C LEU A 154 -2.17 -11.48 2.97
N PHE A 155 -1.12 -12.25 2.68
CA PHE A 155 -0.60 -12.42 1.34
C PHE A 155 -0.77 -13.88 0.88
N ASN A 156 -1.31 -14.05 -0.32
CA ASN A 156 -1.51 -15.34 -1.01
C ASN A 156 -2.41 -16.32 -0.22
N CYS A 157 -3.60 -15.86 0.18
CA CYS A 157 -4.55 -16.61 0.99
C CYS A 157 -5.90 -16.83 0.29
N LEU A 158 -6.53 -17.99 0.53
CA LEU A 158 -7.93 -18.26 0.20
C LEU A 158 -8.77 -18.04 1.46
N LEU A 159 -9.66 -17.05 1.42
CA LEU A 159 -10.49 -16.65 2.55
C LEU A 159 -11.91 -17.21 2.39
N LYS A 160 -12.41 -17.84 3.45
CA LYS A 160 -13.77 -18.38 3.54
C LYS A 160 -14.33 -18.09 4.94
N PRO A 161 -14.82 -16.86 5.19
CA PRO A 161 -15.43 -16.54 6.47
C PRO A 161 -16.60 -17.51 6.78
N PRO A 162 -16.70 -18.03 8.01
CA PRO A 162 -17.79 -18.92 8.37
C PRO A 162 -19.13 -18.16 8.46
N PRO A 163 -20.30 -18.84 8.34
CA PRO A 163 -21.62 -18.17 8.35
C PRO A 163 -21.95 -17.36 9.61
N HIS A 164 -21.31 -17.67 10.74
CA HIS A 164 -21.49 -16.96 12.02
C HIS A 164 -20.44 -15.86 12.24
N PHE A 165 -19.57 -15.61 11.27
CA PHE A 165 -18.66 -14.48 11.31
C PHE A 165 -19.50 -13.20 11.30
N ASN A 166 -19.26 -12.31 12.26
CA ASN A 166 -19.97 -11.02 12.38
C ASN A 166 -19.02 -9.83 12.17
N GLY A 167 -17.95 -10.02 11.39
CA GLY A 167 -16.90 -9.01 11.23
C GLY A 167 -15.89 -8.94 12.37
N PHE A 168 -14.82 -8.18 12.15
CA PHE A 168 -13.81 -7.87 13.16
C PHE A 168 -14.12 -6.53 13.82
N LYS A 169 -14.58 -6.56 15.08
CA LYS A 169 -15.11 -5.36 15.75
C LYS A 169 -14.06 -4.29 16.10
N SER A 170 -12.79 -4.67 16.18
CA SER A 170 -11.68 -3.76 16.52
C SER A 170 -10.78 -3.40 15.34
N LEU A 171 -11.08 -3.92 14.14
CA LEU A 171 -10.17 -3.84 13.00
C LEU A 171 -10.14 -2.43 12.42
N LYS A 172 -8.94 -1.87 12.35
CA LYS A 172 -8.65 -0.55 11.78
C LYS A 172 -7.94 -0.64 10.44
N SER A 173 -7.19 -1.70 10.20
CA SER A 173 -6.38 -1.85 8.99
C SER A 173 -6.53 -3.26 8.45
N LEU A 174 -6.95 -3.37 7.20
CA LEU A 174 -7.09 -4.63 6.47
C LEU A 174 -6.26 -4.55 5.18
N ASP A 175 -5.25 -5.40 5.07
CA ASP A 175 -4.39 -5.52 3.90
C ASP A 175 -4.50 -6.93 3.33
N LEU A 176 -5.04 -7.04 2.12
CA LEU A 176 -5.28 -8.31 1.46
C LEU A 176 -4.62 -8.30 0.09
N GLN A 177 -3.61 -9.16 -0.09
CA GLN A 177 -2.83 -9.24 -1.31
C GLN A 177 -2.82 -10.67 -1.85
N HIS A 178 -2.95 -10.83 -3.17
CA HIS A 178 -2.97 -12.14 -3.82
C HIS A 178 -4.05 -13.09 -3.28
N ILE A 179 -5.20 -12.56 -2.86
CA ILE A 179 -6.24 -13.36 -2.19
C ILE A 179 -7.28 -13.95 -3.16
N THR A 180 -8.04 -14.93 -2.67
CA THR A 180 -9.32 -15.33 -3.28
C THR A 180 -10.43 -15.28 -2.23
N MET A 181 -11.55 -14.67 -2.57
CA MET A 181 -12.74 -14.56 -1.72
C MET A 181 -14.01 -14.49 -2.58
N ASP A 182 -15.14 -14.91 -2.04
CA ASP A 182 -16.45 -14.76 -2.68
C ASP A 182 -16.97 -13.30 -2.60
N GLN A 183 -17.72 -12.84 -3.61
CA GLN A 183 -18.30 -11.48 -3.69
C GLN A 183 -19.11 -11.09 -2.45
N LEU A 184 -20.05 -11.95 -2.01
CA LEU A 184 -20.89 -11.64 -0.85
C LEU A 184 -20.07 -11.67 0.44
N ALA A 185 -19.11 -12.59 0.54
CA ALA A 185 -18.20 -12.66 1.68
C ALA A 185 -17.34 -11.41 1.81
N PHE A 186 -16.88 -10.84 0.70
CA PHE A 186 -16.13 -9.59 0.66
C PHE A 186 -16.98 -8.41 1.16
N GLU A 187 -18.14 -8.19 0.55
CA GLU A 187 -19.05 -7.10 0.93
C GLU A 187 -19.46 -7.17 2.41
N TYR A 188 -19.80 -8.37 2.87
CA TYR A 188 -20.14 -8.61 4.27
C TYR A 188 -18.97 -8.34 5.20
N MET A 189 -17.75 -8.78 4.85
CA MET A 189 -16.57 -8.57 5.69
C MET A 189 -16.27 -7.08 5.86
N ILE A 190 -16.29 -6.29 4.78
CA ILE A 190 -16.00 -4.85 4.83
C ILE A 190 -17.07 -4.12 5.65
N SER A 191 -18.35 -4.33 5.34
CA SER A 191 -19.46 -3.69 6.06
C SER A 191 -19.56 -4.09 7.54
N SER A 192 -19.05 -5.28 7.90
CA SER A 192 -19.07 -5.77 9.29
C SER A 192 -17.85 -5.33 10.13
N CYS A 193 -16.93 -4.55 9.58
CA CYS A 193 -15.77 -3.98 10.28
C CYS A 193 -15.95 -2.47 10.53
N PRO A 194 -16.69 -2.07 11.58
CA PRO A 194 -17.15 -0.68 11.75
C PRO A 194 -16.03 0.33 12.03
N LEU A 195 -14.86 -0.11 12.50
CA LEU A 195 -13.72 0.75 12.83
C LEU A 195 -12.65 0.79 11.74
N LEU A 196 -12.94 0.26 10.54
CA LEU A 196 -11.97 0.16 9.46
C LEU A 196 -11.58 1.55 8.96
N GLU A 197 -10.30 1.90 9.12
CA GLU A 197 -9.69 3.17 8.73
C GLU A 197 -8.83 3.03 7.46
N ARG A 198 -8.24 1.84 7.21
CA ARG A 198 -7.43 1.55 6.02
C ARG A 198 -7.81 0.22 5.38
N LEU A 199 -8.01 0.25 4.07
CA LEU A 199 -8.26 -0.94 3.26
C LEU A 199 -7.29 -0.98 2.08
N THR A 200 -6.48 -2.04 2.00
CA THR A 200 -5.59 -2.33 0.88
C THR A 200 -6.02 -3.64 0.23
N LEU A 201 -6.22 -3.62 -1.09
CA LEU A 201 -6.65 -4.78 -1.89
C LEU A 201 -5.78 -4.91 -3.15
N MET A 202 -4.89 -5.91 -3.19
CA MET A 202 -3.99 -6.11 -4.32
C MET A 202 -4.14 -7.51 -4.92
N ASN A 203 -4.23 -7.63 -6.24
CA ASN A 203 -4.22 -8.91 -6.96
C ASN A 203 -5.23 -9.95 -6.42
N PHE A 204 -6.50 -9.59 -6.30
CA PHE A 204 -7.56 -10.45 -5.75
C PHE A 204 -8.34 -11.19 -6.85
N ASP A 205 -8.93 -12.34 -6.49
CA ASP A 205 -9.83 -13.13 -7.34
C ASP A 205 -11.14 -13.48 -6.60
N GLY A 206 -12.19 -13.78 -7.36
CA GLY A 206 -13.47 -14.31 -6.85
C GLY A 206 -14.55 -13.25 -6.58
N PHE A 207 -14.19 -11.98 -6.68
CA PHE A 207 -15.12 -10.85 -6.68
C PHE A 207 -14.65 -9.78 -7.67
N ALA A 208 -15.60 -9.06 -8.26
CA ALA A 208 -15.33 -8.07 -9.30
C ALA A 208 -16.04 -6.72 -9.05
N LEU A 209 -17.02 -6.68 -8.14
CA LEU A 209 -17.69 -5.45 -7.75
C LEU A 209 -17.11 -4.96 -6.41
N LEU A 210 -16.47 -3.80 -6.41
CA LEU A 210 -15.89 -3.20 -5.22
C LEU A 210 -16.92 -2.29 -4.55
N ASN A 211 -17.86 -2.88 -3.82
CA ASN A 211 -18.87 -2.15 -3.06
C ASN A 211 -18.34 -1.86 -1.64
N ILE A 212 -17.72 -0.69 -1.46
CA ILE A 212 -17.05 -0.32 -0.22
C ILE A 212 -18.04 0.41 0.69
N ASN A 213 -18.55 -0.30 1.70
CA ASN A 213 -19.32 0.28 2.80
C ASN A 213 -18.49 0.31 4.08
N ALA A 214 -17.91 1.48 4.40
CA ALA A 214 -16.98 1.63 5.51
C ALA A 214 -16.99 3.09 6.07
N PRO A 215 -17.83 3.40 7.08
CA PRO A 215 -18.04 4.77 7.61
C PRO A 215 -16.79 5.50 8.07
N ASN A 216 -15.81 4.77 8.62
CA ASN A 216 -14.59 5.35 9.18
C ASN A 216 -13.38 5.25 8.24
N LEU A 217 -13.58 4.86 6.98
CA LEU A 217 -12.48 4.64 6.04
C LEU A 217 -11.81 5.97 5.70
N LEU A 218 -10.49 6.03 5.90
CA LEU A 218 -9.65 7.20 5.63
C LEU A 218 -8.75 6.96 4.41
N PHE A 219 -8.35 5.71 4.19
CA PHE A 219 -7.40 5.30 3.16
C PHE A 219 -7.92 4.06 2.43
N PHE A 220 -7.95 4.15 1.10
CA PHE A 220 -8.29 3.04 0.22
C PHE A 220 -7.22 2.90 -0.86
N ASP A 221 -6.58 1.74 -0.93
CA ASP A 221 -5.62 1.40 -1.96
C ASP A 221 -6.01 0.10 -2.63
N VAL A 222 -6.24 0.13 -3.94
CA VAL A 222 -6.67 -1.04 -4.69
C VAL A 222 -5.94 -1.16 -6.02
N GLY A 223 -5.46 -2.36 -6.31
CA GLY A 223 -4.78 -2.68 -7.55
C GLY A 223 -5.15 -4.09 -8.01
N GLY A 224 -5.85 -4.21 -9.13
CA GLY A 224 -6.30 -5.52 -9.60
C GLY A 224 -7.19 -5.49 -10.82
N VAL A 225 -7.94 -6.58 -11.00
CA VAL A 225 -8.94 -6.73 -12.06
C VAL A 225 -10.31 -6.69 -11.40
N PHE A 226 -11.13 -5.70 -11.75
CA PHE A 226 -12.48 -5.54 -11.25
C PHE A 226 -13.35 -4.85 -12.30
N GLU A 227 -14.66 -5.02 -12.21
CA GLU A 227 -15.63 -4.49 -13.17
C GLU A 227 -16.11 -3.08 -12.78
N ASP A 228 -16.31 -2.85 -11.48
CA ASP A 228 -16.92 -1.62 -10.97
C ASP A 228 -16.48 -1.33 -9.54
N VAL A 229 -16.51 -0.06 -9.17
CA VAL A 229 -16.23 0.41 -7.80
C VAL A 229 -17.31 1.39 -7.37
N SER A 230 -17.82 1.19 -6.17
CA SER A 230 -18.78 2.08 -5.56
C SER A 230 -18.46 2.29 -4.08
N PHE A 231 -18.78 3.49 -3.61
CA PHE A 231 -18.54 3.90 -2.25
C PHE A 231 -19.88 4.18 -1.59
N GLN A 232 -20.09 3.61 -0.42
CA GLN A 232 -21.27 3.81 0.42
C GLN A 232 -20.78 4.22 1.81
N ASP A 233 -21.34 5.30 2.35
CA ASP A 233 -20.96 5.78 3.68
C ASP A 233 -19.44 5.89 3.85
N THR A 234 -18.70 6.54 2.94
CA THR A 234 -17.24 6.73 3.06
C THR A 234 -16.86 8.21 3.12
N LEU A 235 -17.64 8.98 3.88
CA LEU A 235 -17.51 10.45 3.93
C LEU A 235 -16.13 10.91 4.44
N HIS A 236 -15.41 10.09 5.21
CA HIS A 236 -14.08 10.43 5.73
C HIS A 236 -12.93 9.99 4.82
N LEU A 237 -13.21 9.41 3.66
CA LEU A 237 -12.20 8.88 2.76
C LEU A 237 -11.39 10.03 2.14
N ALA A 238 -10.16 10.18 2.64
CA ALA A 238 -9.26 11.28 2.28
C ALA A 238 -8.19 10.86 1.25
N VAL A 239 -7.77 9.59 1.27
CA VAL A 239 -6.71 9.08 0.39
C VAL A 239 -7.21 7.90 -0.41
N VAL A 240 -7.16 8.02 -1.73
CA VAL A 240 -7.56 6.97 -2.67
C VAL A 240 -6.43 6.71 -3.66
N SER A 241 -5.98 5.46 -3.74
CA SER A 241 -5.11 4.94 -4.79
C SER A 241 -5.83 3.78 -5.47
N ILE A 242 -5.98 3.85 -6.79
CA ILE A 242 -6.80 2.89 -7.53
C ILE A 242 -6.20 2.58 -8.90
N GLY A 243 -5.90 1.30 -9.11
CA GLY A 243 -5.31 0.76 -10.34
C GLY A 243 -6.13 -0.39 -10.91
N LEU A 244 -6.61 -0.22 -12.15
CA LEU A 244 -7.25 -1.29 -12.92
C LEU A 244 -6.23 -1.88 -13.89
N TYR A 245 -5.93 -3.18 -13.79
CA TYR A 245 -4.80 -3.80 -14.50
C TYR A 245 -5.10 -4.27 -15.92
N VAL A 246 -6.36 -4.29 -16.32
CA VAL A 246 -6.76 -4.76 -17.66
C VAL A 246 -7.50 -3.66 -18.39
N ASN A 247 -7.15 -3.48 -19.66
CA ASN A 247 -7.99 -2.77 -20.62
C ASN A 247 -9.11 -3.68 -21.13
N SER A 248 -9.94 -4.20 -20.22
CA SER A 248 -11.16 -4.87 -20.66
C SER A 248 -12.05 -3.77 -21.22
N GLY A 249 -12.02 -3.59 -22.55
CA GLY A 249 -12.83 -2.60 -23.26
C GLY A 249 -14.22 -2.52 -22.62
N ILE A 250 -14.51 -1.39 -21.99
CA ILE A 250 -15.76 -1.12 -21.26
C ILE A 250 -16.85 -0.88 -22.32
N GLU A 251 -17.05 -1.85 -23.20
CA GLU A 251 -18.20 -1.95 -24.09
C GLU A 251 -19.45 -2.38 -23.31
N ARG A 252 -19.32 -2.74 -22.02
CA ARG A 252 -20.40 -3.37 -21.25
C ARG A 252 -21.28 -2.45 -20.41
N ASN A 253 -21.09 -1.13 -20.43
CA ASN A 253 -22.03 -0.21 -19.76
C ASN A 253 -22.39 1.02 -20.63
N LEU A 254 -22.56 0.82 -21.94
CA LEU A 254 -23.41 1.72 -22.74
C LEU A 254 -24.89 1.45 -22.45
N ALA A 255 -25.29 1.45 -21.18
CA ALA A 255 -26.67 1.68 -20.83
C ALA A 255 -26.94 3.16 -21.12
N PHE A 256 -27.44 3.42 -22.34
CA PHE A 256 -27.99 4.71 -22.76
C PHE A 256 -28.84 5.29 -21.62
N GLY A 257 -28.34 6.36 -20.98
CA GLY A 257 -29.02 7.04 -19.85
C GLY A 257 -28.34 6.96 -18.49
N SER A 258 -27.21 6.24 -18.35
CA SER A 258 -26.49 6.09 -17.07
C SER A 258 -25.56 7.28 -16.81
N THR A 259 -25.52 7.78 -15.58
CA THR A 259 -24.52 8.77 -15.14
C THR A 259 -23.10 8.23 -15.40
N GLY A 260 -22.21 9.06 -15.96
CA GLY A 260 -20.84 8.62 -16.30
C GLY A 260 -20.08 8.12 -15.07
N ASN A 261 -19.17 7.15 -15.26
CA ASN A 261 -18.41 6.52 -14.17
C ASN A 261 -17.67 7.56 -13.32
N LEU A 262 -17.15 8.61 -13.96
CA LEU A 262 -16.54 9.75 -13.29
C LEU A 262 -17.48 10.39 -12.25
N ILE A 263 -18.74 10.68 -12.61
CA ILE A 263 -19.70 11.31 -11.69
C ILE A 263 -20.03 10.36 -10.53
N LYS A 264 -20.27 9.09 -10.84
CA LYS A 264 -20.58 8.06 -9.84
C LYS A 264 -19.44 7.90 -8.82
N PHE A 265 -18.20 7.87 -9.29
CA PHE A 265 -17.02 7.70 -8.43
C PHE A 265 -16.88 8.82 -7.41
N PHE A 266 -17.06 10.08 -7.83
CA PHE A 266 -16.91 11.25 -6.95
C PHE A 266 -18.15 11.58 -6.12
N ALA A 267 -19.30 10.96 -6.37
CA ALA A 267 -20.55 11.25 -5.67
C ALA A 267 -20.46 11.08 -4.15
N CYS A 268 -19.59 10.16 -3.68
CA CYS A 268 -19.43 9.84 -2.27
C CYS A 268 -18.04 10.16 -1.71
N LEU A 269 -17.27 11.05 -2.37
CA LEU A 269 -15.90 11.41 -1.98
C LEU A 269 -15.74 12.94 -1.71
N PRO A 270 -16.54 13.54 -0.81
CA PRO A 270 -16.54 15.00 -0.61
C PRO A 270 -15.24 15.54 0.01
N HIS A 271 -14.52 14.74 0.78
CA HIS A 271 -13.32 15.14 1.55
C HIS A 271 -12.02 14.52 1.00
N ILE A 272 -12.00 14.14 -0.27
CA ILE A 272 -10.81 13.56 -0.89
C ILE A 272 -9.67 14.61 -0.94
N GLN A 273 -8.50 14.22 -0.41
CA GLN A 273 -7.30 15.06 -0.31
C GLN A 273 -6.19 14.60 -1.24
N ARG A 274 -6.08 13.28 -1.46
CA ARG A 274 -5.10 12.64 -2.35
C ARG A 274 -5.78 11.61 -3.22
N LEU A 275 -5.60 11.73 -4.53
CA LEU A 275 -6.08 10.76 -5.52
C LEU A 275 -4.94 10.28 -6.41
N GLU A 276 -4.80 8.97 -6.54
CA GLU A 276 -3.91 8.32 -7.50
C GLU A 276 -4.71 7.40 -8.41
N VAL A 277 -4.80 7.78 -9.69
CA VAL A 277 -5.44 7.02 -10.75
C VAL A 277 -4.36 6.28 -11.52
N GLN A 278 -4.28 4.96 -11.36
CA GLN A 278 -3.20 4.15 -11.89
C GLN A 278 -3.70 3.18 -12.99
N SER A 279 -2.74 2.61 -13.73
CA SER A 279 -2.98 1.63 -14.79
C SER A 279 -4.05 2.09 -15.80
N PHE A 280 -5.16 1.35 -15.95
CA PHE A 280 -6.28 1.66 -16.86
C PHE A 280 -7.45 2.38 -16.19
N PHE A 281 -7.30 2.80 -14.93
CA PHE A 281 -8.45 3.30 -14.18
C PHE A 281 -9.00 4.63 -14.75
N LEU A 282 -8.15 5.48 -15.34
CA LEU A 282 -8.62 6.68 -16.03
C LEU A 282 -9.54 6.34 -17.20
N LYS A 283 -9.23 5.27 -17.95
CA LYS A 283 -10.09 4.78 -19.04
C LYS A 283 -11.46 4.32 -18.51
N TYR A 284 -11.47 3.71 -17.33
CA TYR A 284 -12.71 3.36 -16.63
C TYR A 284 -13.53 4.59 -16.24
N LEU A 285 -12.89 5.61 -15.66
CA LEU A 285 -13.57 6.86 -15.30
C LEU A 285 -14.11 7.59 -16.54
N ALA A 286 -13.38 7.53 -17.65
CA ALA A 286 -13.74 8.12 -18.93
C ALA A 286 -14.88 7.39 -19.67
N ALA A 287 -15.33 6.24 -19.18
CA ALA A 287 -16.46 5.53 -19.79
C ALA A 287 -17.80 6.23 -19.47
N GLY A 288 -18.57 6.53 -20.53
CA GLY A 288 -19.86 7.21 -20.46
C GLY A 288 -19.77 8.71 -20.73
N ILE A 289 -20.72 9.49 -20.22
CA ILE A 289 -20.74 10.94 -20.43
C ILE A 289 -19.74 11.60 -19.49
N ILE A 290 -18.75 12.29 -20.05
CA ILE A 290 -17.78 13.09 -19.31
C ILE A 290 -18.28 14.53 -19.21
N PRO A 291 -18.59 15.04 -18.00
CA PRO A 291 -19.02 16.41 -17.84
C PRO A 291 -17.83 17.37 -18.00
N GLY A 292 -18.09 18.64 -18.34
CA GLY A 292 -17.03 19.66 -18.38
C GLY A 292 -16.40 19.95 -17.02
N LYS A 293 -17.17 19.74 -15.93
CA LYS A 293 -16.76 19.83 -14.53
C LYS A 293 -17.62 18.87 -13.70
N LEU A 294 -17.08 18.31 -12.62
CA LEU A 294 -17.83 17.48 -11.68
C LEU A 294 -18.98 18.28 -11.03
N PRO A 295 -20.10 17.63 -10.68
CA PRO A 295 -21.20 18.29 -9.97
C PRO A 295 -20.78 18.91 -8.64
N THR A 296 -19.89 18.24 -7.91
CA THR A 296 -19.30 18.71 -6.66
C THR A 296 -17.81 18.93 -6.87
N ALA A 297 -17.30 20.11 -6.50
CA ALA A 297 -15.88 20.40 -6.60
C ALA A 297 -15.08 19.65 -5.51
N CYS A 298 -13.91 19.14 -5.87
CA CYS A 298 -12.97 18.51 -4.96
C CYS A 298 -12.14 19.59 -4.26
N LEU A 299 -12.74 20.28 -3.29
CA LEU A 299 -12.14 21.44 -2.62
C LEU A 299 -10.92 21.10 -1.77
N GLU A 300 -10.85 19.88 -1.24
CA GLU A 300 -9.75 19.42 -0.38
C GLU A 300 -8.63 18.71 -1.14
N LEU A 301 -8.84 18.41 -2.44
CA LEU A 301 -7.88 17.68 -3.23
C LEU A 301 -6.65 18.55 -3.48
N SER A 302 -5.55 18.17 -2.85
CA SER A 302 -4.26 18.87 -2.92
C SER A 302 -3.23 18.14 -3.76
N PHE A 303 -3.36 16.81 -3.87
CA PHE A 303 -2.49 15.96 -4.69
C PHE A 303 -3.31 15.09 -5.66
N LEU A 304 -2.92 15.09 -6.93
CA LEU A 304 -3.52 14.28 -7.98
C LEU A 304 -2.43 13.62 -8.82
N SER A 305 -2.41 12.29 -8.87
CA SER A 305 -1.57 11.52 -9.79
C SER A 305 -2.46 10.76 -10.78
N ILE A 306 -2.17 10.89 -12.08
CA ILE A 306 -2.97 10.28 -13.14
C ILE A 306 -2.05 9.56 -14.12
N ARG A 307 -2.26 8.25 -14.30
CA ARG A 307 -1.77 7.51 -15.45
C ARG A 307 -2.71 7.70 -16.64
N ILE A 308 -2.20 8.26 -17.74
CA ILE A 308 -3.00 8.74 -18.87
C ILE A 308 -2.39 8.29 -20.20
N ASN A 309 -3.24 7.84 -21.12
CA ASN A 309 -2.92 7.75 -22.54
C ASN A 309 -3.28 9.06 -23.24
N PHE A 310 -2.28 9.86 -23.59
CA PHE A 310 -2.49 11.16 -24.23
C PHE A 310 -3.11 11.07 -25.64
N ASN A 311 -3.08 9.91 -26.29
CA ASN A 311 -3.77 9.68 -27.57
C ASN A 311 -5.27 9.35 -27.38
N ASP A 312 -5.71 9.06 -26.17
CA ASP A 312 -7.10 8.71 -25.87
C ASP A 312 -7.91 9.95 -25.51
N MET A 313 -8.79 10.39 -26.42
CA MET A 313 -9.57 11.61 -26.25
C MET A 313 -10.43 11.61 -24.98
N GLU A 314 -11.05 10.47 -24.65
CA GLU A 314 -11.93 10.37 -23.49
C GLU A 314 -11.12 10.44 -22.18
N GLU A 315 -9.93 9.82 -22.13
CA GLU A 315 -9.03 9.97 -20.98
C GLU A 315 -8.56 11.41 -20.77
N ASN A 316 -8.22 12.12 -21.87
CA ASN A 316 -7.84 13.53 -21.79
C ASN A 316 -9.00 14.39 -21.28
N LEU A 317 -10.23 14.16 -21.74
CA LEU A 317 -11.41 14.86 -21.26
C LEU A 317 -11.69 14.57 -19.78
N ALA A 318 -11.55 13.33 -19.34
CA ALA A 318 -11.70 12.95 -17.94
C ALA A 318 -10.65 13.63 -17.05
N ALA A 319 -9.38 13.62 -17.47
CA ALA A 319 -8.30 14.32 -16.76
C ALA A 319 -8.55 15.84 -16.68
N LEU A 320 -8.97 16.48 -17.78
CA LEU A 320 -9.33 17.90 -17.79
C LEU A 320 -10.53 18.20 -16.89
N CYS A 321 -11.53 17.32 -16.83
CA CYS A 321 -12.67 17.44 -15.92
C CYS A 321 -12.22 17.41 -14.45
N LEU A 322 -11.34 16.48 -14.08
CA LEU A 322 -10.74 16.40 -12.74
C LEU A 322 -9.99 17.67 -12.37
N LEU A 323 -9.13 18.14 -13.28
CA LEU A 323 -8.35 19.37 -13.13
C LEU A 323 -9.25 20.61 -12.94
N ARG A 324 -10.33 20.74 -13.73
CA ARG A 324 -11.32 21.83 -13.58
C ARG A 324 -12.11 21.77 -12.29
N SER A 325 -12.22 20.57 -11.71
CA SER A 325 -13.01 20.30 -10.51
C SER A 325 -12.20 20.41 -9.23
N SER A 326 -10.88 20.65 -9.32
CA SER A 326 -9.93 20.63 -8.21
C SER A 326 -9.25 21.99 -8.03
N PRO A 327 -9.97 23.04 -7.58
CA PRO A 327 -9.47 24.41 -7.57
C PRO A 327 -8.28 24.66 -6.63
N ASN A 328 -8.12 23.82 -5.61
CA ASN A 328 -7.08 23.92 -4.59
C ASN A 328 -5.92 22.92 -4.80
N LEU A 329 -5.84 22.30 -5.98
CA LEU A 329 -4.79 21.34 -6.31
C LEU A 329 -3.41 22.02 -6.23
N GLN A 330 -2.48 21.41 -5.50
CA GLN A 330 -1.12 21.92 -5.28
C GLN A 330 -0.07 21.12 -6.04
N GLU A 331 -0.28 19.82 -6.19
CA GLU A 331 0.64 18.88 -6.83
C GLU A 331 -0.10 18.02 -7.87
N LEU A 332 0.45 18.00 -9.09
CA LEU A 332 -0.04 17.19 -10.20
C LEU A 332 1.06 16.27 -10.71
N GLU A 333 0.82 14.96 -10.72
CA GLU A 333 1.65 13.98 -11.41
C GLU A 333 0.90 13.39 -12.62
N LEU A 334 1.52 13.42 -13.79
CA LEU A 334 1.03 12.79 -15.00
C LEU A 334 2.00 11.69 -15.43
N LEU A 335 1.51 10.44 -15.48
CA LEU A 335 2.28 9.28 -15.88
C LEU A 335 1.79 8.85 -17.27
N ALA A 336 2.59 9.10 -18.30
CA ALA A 336 2.24 8.71 -19.67
C ALA A 336 2.18 7.19 -19.79
N ARG A 337 1.08 6.69 -20.37
CA ARG A 337 0.90 5.29 -20.75
C ARG A 337 1.15 5.15 -22.25
N PRO A 338 2.00 4.22 -22.70
CA PRO A 338 2.27 4.00 -24.12
C PRO A 338 1.02 3.53 -24.87
N GLU A 339 1.01 3.75 -26.18
CA GLU A 339 -0.09 3.38 -27.06
C GLU A 339 -0.29 1.85 -27.10
N GLU A 340 -1.55 1.42 -27.00
CA GLU A 340 -1.95 0.05 -27.27
C GLU A 340 -2.32 -0.11 -28.74
N GLN A 341 -1.90 -1.23 -29.35
CA GLN A 341 -2.22 -1.55 -30.74
C GLN A 341 -3.72 -1.86 -30.91
N VAL A 342 -4.59 -0.85 -30.85
CA VAL A 342 -6.01 -0.99 -31.24
C VAL A 342 -6.49 0.27 -31.96
N THR A 343 -6.70 0.08 -33.26
CA THR A 343 -7.46 0.87 -34.25
C THR A 343 -7.72 2.35 -33.95
N ALA A 344 -6.97 3.18 -34.69
CA ALA A 344 -7.18 4.61 -34.87
C ALA A 344 -8.67 4.96 -35.10
N ARG A 345 -9.35 5.42 -34.03
CA ARG A 345 -10.47 6.35 -34.20
C ARG A 345 -9.83 7.71 -34.47
N MET A 346 -10.13 8.26 -35.63
CA MET A 346 -9.54 9.49 -36.18
C MET A 346 -9.35 10.55 -35.09
N ALA A 347 -8.11 11.00 -34.91
CA ALA A 347 -7.77 12.11 -34.03
C ALA A 347 -8.58 13.34 -34.49
N SER A 348 -9.63 13.67 -33.74
CA SER A 348 -10.25 14.99 -33.84
C SER A 348 -9.23 16.03 -33.37
N ASN A 349 -9.31 17.23 -33.94
CA ASN A 349 -8.36 18.31 -33.64
C ASN A 349 -8.35 18.60 -32.13
N ALA A 350 -7.23 18.26 -31.47
CA ALA A 350 -7.03 18.41 -30.03
C ALA A 350 -7.02 19.86 -29.54
N SER A 351 -7.10 20.86 -30.43
CA SER A 351 -7.08 22.28 -30.06
C SER A 351 -8.31 22.72 -29.26
N ASP A 352 -9.45 22.02 -29.41
CA ASP A 352 -10.74 22.54 -28.94
C ASP A 352 -11.11 22.07 -27.51
N ILE A 353 -10.36 21.12 -26.93
CA ILE A 353 -10.63 20.60 -25.57
C ILE A 353 -10.07 21.48 -24.45
N PHE A 354 -9.00 22.22 -24.76
CA PHE A 354 -8.26 23.04 -23.81
C PHE A 354 -8.91 24.41 -23.68
N GLN A 355 -10.11 24.46 -23.11
CA GLN A 355 -10.66 25.73 -22.62
C GLN A 355 -9.74 26.28 -21.52
N ASN A 356 -9.26 27.51 -21.68
CA ASN A 356 -8.37 28.14 -20.71
C ASN A 356 -9.08 28.33 -19.36
N PHE A 357 -8.45 27.85 -18.29
CA PHE A 357 -8.85 28.13 -16.92
C PHE A 357 -7.60 28.17 -16.04
N PRO A 358 -7.49 29.13 -15.09
CA PRO A 358 -6.27 29.31 -14.32
C PRO A 358 -6.15 28.29 -13.18
N PHE A 359 -4.95 27.73 -13.01
CA PHE A 359 -4.56 26.89 -11.89
C PHE A 359 -3.91 27.73 -10.79
N ASN A 360 -4.74 28.31 -9.91
CA ASN A 360 -4.28 29.33 -8.95
C ASN A 360 -3.52 28.79 -7.73
N GLN A 361 -3.52 27.48 -7.50
CA GLN A 361 -2.85 26.84 -6.35
C GLN A 361 -1.81 25.79 -6.75
N LEU A 362 -1.71 25.46 -8.04
CA LEU A 362 -0.86 24.38 -8.53
C LEU A 362 0.61 24.83 -8.60
N ARG A 363 1.44 24.27 -7.71
CA ARG A 363 2.84 24.70 -7.51
C ARG A 363 3.82 23.70 -8.10
N LEU A 364 3.49 22.42 -8.06
CA LEU A 364 4.37 21.34 -8.50
C LEU A 364 3.68 20.51 -9.58
N ILE A 365 4.36 20.35 -10.72
CA ILE A 365 3.92 19.46 -11.79
C ILE A 365 5.04 18.47 -12.08
N LYS A 366 4.71 17.19 -12.18
CA LYS A 366 5.65 16.13 -12.57
C LYS A 366 5.04 15.32 -13.70
N ILE A 367 5.80 15.14 -14.77
CA ILE A 367 5.34 14.42 -15.95
C ILE A 367 6.39 13.35 -16.27
N VAL A 368 5.96 12.09 -16.34
CA VAL A 368 6.87 10.94 -16.46
C VAL A 368 6.46 10.07 -17.64
N GLY A 369 7.45 9.58 -18.39
CA GLY A 369 7.26 8.59 -19.45
C GLY A 369 6.85 9.18 -20.80
N ILE A 370 7.03 10.48 -21.02
CA ILE A 370 6.64 11.12 -22.28
C ILE A 370 7.59 10.78 -23.42
N SER A 371 7.04 10.70 -24.62
CA SER A 371 7.74 10.35 -25.87
C SER A 371 7.94 11.54 -26.81
N GLY A 372 7.28 12.67 -26.54
CA GLY A 372 7.34 13.90 -27.34
C GLY A 372 6.25 13.98 -28.41
N ILE A 373 5.17 13.19 -28.31
CA ILE A 373 4.06 13.27 -29.26
C ILE A 373 3.28 14.59 -29.11
N ARG A 374 2.58 15.00 -30.18
CA ARG A 374 1.87 16.28 -30.24
C ARG A 374 0.88 16.47 -29.09
N GLN A 375 0.19 15.42 -28.68
CA GLN A 375 -0.84 15.44 -27.65
C GLN A 375 -0.23 15.69 -26.27
N GLU A 376 0.87 15.01 -25.93
CA GLU A 376 1.66 15.25 -24.71
C GLU A 376 2.13 16.71 -24.66
N LEU A 377 2.78 17.18 -25.74
CA LEU A 377 3.29 18.54 -25.85
C LEU A 377 2.19 19.60 -25.73
N SER A 378 1.02 19.36 -26.36
CA SER A 378 -0.15 20.23 -26.26
C SER A 378 -0.65 20.33 -24.81
N PHE A 379 -0.72 19.20 -24.10
CA PHE A 379 -1.14 19.16 -22.70
C PHE A 379 -0.14 19.90 -21.79
N ILE A 380 1.17 19.71 -22.02
CA ILE A 380 2.21 20.41 -21.28
C ILE A 380 2.14 21.92 -21.51
N ASN A 381 2.02 22.35 -22.77
CA ASN A 381 1.87 23.76 -23.12
C ASN A 381 0.61 24.36 -22.48
N PHE A 382 -0.51 23.63 -22.48
CA PHE A 382 -1.73 24.04 -21.79
C PHE A 382 -1.51 24.27 -20.30
N LEU A 383 -0.84 23.36 -19.60
CA LEU A 383 -0.52 23.52 -18.17
C LEU A 383 0.38 24.74 -17.94
N LEU A 384 1.50 24.85 -18.66
CA LEU A 384 2.43 25.99 -18.51
C LEU A 384 1.75 27.35 -18.77
N ALA A 385 0.85 27.41 -19.76
CA ALA A 385 0.15 28.63 -20.12
C ALA A 385 -0.94 29.04 -19.11
N ASN A 386 -1.41 28.12 -18.25
CA ASN A 386 -2.54 28.34 -17.35
C ASN A 386 -2.17 28.25 -15.85
N THR A 387 -0.92 27.99 -15.48
CA THR A 387 -0.49 27.87 -14.07
C THR A 387 0.38 29.06 -13.62
N PRO A 388 -0.22 30.18 -13.16
CA PRO A 388 0.52 31.40 -12.82
C PRO A 388 1.40 31.29 -11.56
N VAL A 389 1.10 30.37 -10.65
CA VAL A 389 1.84 30.16 -9.39
C VAL A 389 2.79 28.95 -9.43
N LEU A 390 3.07 28.42 -10.62
CA LEU A 390 3.93 27.27 -10.80
C LEU A 390 5.34 27.57 -10.28
N GLU A 391 5.84 26.72 -9.38
CA GLU A 391 7.21 26.80 -8.84
C GLU A 391 8.13 25.87 -9.60
N ARG A 392 7.68 24.63 -9.85
CA ARG A 392 8.50 23.61 -10.49
C ARG A 392 7.68 22.70 -11.40
N MET A 393 8.19 22.48 -12.61
CA MET A 393 7.76 21.41 -13.50
C MET A 393 8.92 20.44 -13.74
N THR A 394 8.74 19.18 -13.36
CA THR A 394 9.69 18.10 -13.61
C THR A 394 9.22 17.25 -14.77
N VAL A 395 10.05 17.07 -15.79
CA VAL A 395 9.75 16.25 -16.96
C VAL A 395 10.77 15.13 -17.06
N LYS A 396 10.28 13.89 -17.11
CA LYS A 396 11.08 12.68 -17.29
C LYS A 396 10.63 11.95 -18.57
N PRO A 397 11.48 11.82 -19.60
CA PRO A 397 11.15 11.12 -20.84
C PRO A 397 11.05 9.60 -20.64
N SER A 398 10.48 8.88 -21.62
CA SER A 398 10.46 7.41 -21.65
C SER A 398 11.75 6.77 -22.16
N SER A 399 12.54 7.47 -22.96
CA SER A 399 13.80 6.98 -23.52
C SER A 399 14.81 8.11 -23.73
N VAL A 400 16.08 7.75 -23.93
CA VAL A 400 17.21 8.70 -24.12
C VAL A 400 17.12 9.41 -25.48
N ASP A 401 16.62 8.73 -26.51
CA ASP A 401 16.75 9.15 -27.91
C ASP A 401 15.86 10.34 -28.29
N SER A 402 14.78 10.60 -27.55
CA SER A 402 13.84 11.71 -27.81
C SER A 402 14.14 12.98 -27.00
N GLY A 403 15.21 12.98 -26.20
CA GLY A 403 15.33 13.96 -25.13
C GLY A 403 15.63 15.40 -25.56
N TRP A 404 16.52 15.60 -26.53
CA TRP A 404 16.96 16.95 -26.91
C TRP A 404 15.90 17.76 -27.66
N ASP A 405 15.12 17.13 -28.54
CA ASP A 405 14.08 17.85 -29.28
C ASP A 405 12.88 18.16 -28.39
N LEU A 406 12.55 17.27 -27.46
CA LEU A 406 11.57 17.51 -26.40
C LEU A 406 11.96 18.72 -25.54
N VAL A 407 13.23 18.82 -25.11
CA VAL A 407 13.73 19.98 -24.35
C VAL A 407 13.59 21.27 -25.14
N LYS A 408 13.94 21.28 -26.45
CA LYS A 408 13.79 22.49 -27.29
C LYS A 408 12.35 22.95 -27.38
N GLU A 409 11.39 22.04 -27.53
CA GLU A 409 9.96 22.38 -27.58
C GLU A 409 9.47 22.92 -26.23
N LEU A 410 9.85 22.30 -25.11
CA LEU A 410 9.49 22.77 -23.77
C LEU A 410 10.00 24.18 -23.48
N LEU A 411 11.18 24.54 -23.99
CA LEU A 411 11.76 25.88 -23.84
C LEU A 411 11.00 26.94 -24.65
N ARG A 412 10.27 26.56 -25.71
CA ARG A 412 9.49 27.48 -26.56
C ARG A 412 8.11 27.81 -25.99
N PHE A 413 7.61 27.01 -25.04
CA PHE A 413 6.27 27.21 -24.48
C PHE A 413 6.18 28.46 -23.63
N ARG A 414 5.08 29.20 -23.82
CA ARG A 414 4.76 30.37 -23.00
C ARG A 414 4.41 29.90 -21.59
N ARG A 415 4.94 30.60 -20.59
CA ARG A 415 4.69 30.32 -19.17
C ARG A 415 3.86 31.43 -18.56
N ALA A 416 2.84 31.06 -17.79
CA ALA A 416 2.09 32.02 -16.97
C ALA A 416 2.89 32.44 -15.73
N SER A 417 3.63 31.51 -15.13
CA SER A 417 4.56 31.78 -14.03
C SER A 417 5.90 32.29 -14.54
N MET A 418 6.36 33.41 -14.01
CA MET A 418 7.68 33.99 -14.31
C MET A 418 8.82 33.29 -13.56
N PHE A 419 8.50 32.57 -12.48
CA PHE A 419 9.48 31.94 -11.58
C PHE A 419 9.55 30.42 -11.73
N ALA A 420 8.75 29.84 -12.63
CA ALA A 420 8.69 28.39 -12.82
C ALA A 420 10.03 27.82 -13.30
N GLU A 421 10.60 26.94 -12.47
CA GLU A 421 11.75 26.11 -12.81
C GLU A 421 11.27 24.90 -13.63
N ILE A 422 11.89 24.65 -14.79
CA ILE A 422 11.65 23.42 -15.57
C ILE A 422 12.87 22.53 -15.40
N ILE A 423 12.68 21.40 -14.72
CA ILE A 423 13.71 20.38 -14.50
C ILE A 423 13.47 19.25 -15.48
N TYR A 424 14.45 18.98 -16.32
CA TYR A 424 14.45 17.82 -17.20
C TYR A 424 15.33 16.74 -16.57
N LEU A 425 14.77 15.55 -16.34
CA LEU A 425 15.48 14.41 -15.76
C LEU A 425 15.94 13.44 -16.84
N ASP A 426 17.07 12.79 -16.60
CA ASP A 426 17.50 11.66 -17.42
C ASP A 426 16.50 10.48 -17.26
N PRO A 427 16.23 9.72 -18.34
CA PRO A 427 15.24 8.63 -18.37
C PRO A 427 15.50 7.49 -17.38
#